data_AF-A0A1F1SG77-F1
#
_entry.id   AF-A0A1F1SG77-F1
#
_cell.length_a   1.000
_cell.length_b   1.000
_cell.length_c   1.000
_cell.angle_alpha   90.00
_cell.angle_beta   90.00
_cell.angle_gamma   90.00
#
_symmetry.space_group_name_H-M   'P 1'
#
loop_
_entity.id
_entity.type
_entity.pdbx_description
1 polymer ?
#
loop_
_entity_poly.entity_id
_entity_poly.type
_entity_poly.pdbx_seq_one_letter_code
_entity_poly.pdbx_strand_id
1 'polypeptide(L)'
;MLFFRKHYLNRDFPLNRFQAADWPAWLASARWQPIDDIGHRGMSITLPQDNGEFEFDMPVAWVKNNTLPPLLFDILTQLNDIDNIMQQSCRRLTERHKRHSREYELYLFDPPDVLYVTQGGVPYLDYTATRVNKSFRAYLKQSGGKWLPYYDEACTKPLAAD
;
A
#
# COMPACT_ATOMS: atom_id res chain seq x y z
N MET A 1 -7.54 -23.08 5.16
CA MET A 1 -7.39 -21.93 6.09
C MET A 1 -8.64 -21.06 5.99
N LEU A 2 -9.47 -21.01 7.04
CA LEU A 2 -10.86 -20.48 6.95
C LEU A 2 -11.27 -19.67 8.20
N PHE A 3 -10.30 -19.05 8.88
CA PHE A 3 -10.57 -18.35 10.15
C PHE A 3 -10.54 -16.81 10.09
N PHE A 4 -10.10 -16.21 8.99
CA PHE A 4 -9.91 -14.73 8.92
C PHE A 4 -11.01 -13.95 8.21
N ARG A 5 -11.99 -14.62 7.58
CA ARG A 5 -13.11 -13.92 6.94
C ARG A 5 -14.04 -13.18 7.92
N LYS A 6 -14.05 -13.49 9.23
CA LYS A 6 -15.11 -12.99 10.13
C LYS A 6 -14.85 -11.65 10.83
N HIS A 7 -13.60 -11.26 11.09
CA HIS A 7 -13.33 -10.08 11.92
C HIS A 7 -13.22 -8.75 11.14
N TYR A 8 -12.90 -8.79 9.85
CA TYR A 8 -12.94 -7.60 8.98
C TYR A 8 -14.34 -7.28 8.45
N LEU A 9 -15.30 -8.20 8.57
CA LEU A 9 -16.66 -8.04 8.01
C LEU A 9 -17.50 -6.92 8.65
N ASN A 10 -17.11 -6.40 9.83
CA ASN A 10 -17.93 -5.44 10.58
C ASN A 10 -17.34 -4.04 10.73
N ARG A 11 -16.07 -3.79 10.35
CA ARG A 11 -15.46 -2.45 10.44
C ARG A 11 -15.35 -1.82 9.04
N ASP A 12 -16.01 -0.68 8.86
CA ASP A 12 -15.94 0.11 7.63
C ASP A 12 -14.61 0.90 7.61
N PHE A 13 -13.89 0.86 6.48
CA PHE A 13 -12.63 1.58 6.18
C PHE A 13 -11.63 1.63 7.35
N PRO A 14 -10.90 0.52 7.64
CA PRO A 14 -10.03 0.43 8.80
C PRO A 14 -8.92 1.47 8.78
N LEU A 15 -8.83 2.27 9.84
CA LEU A 15 -7.74 3.21 10.09
C LEU A 15 -6.69 2.58 11.01
N ASN A 16 -5.47 3.11 10.93
CA ASN A 16 -4.32 2.78 11.78
C ASN A 16 -3.82 1.33 11.65
N ARG A 17 -3.95 0.74 10.45
CA ARG A 17 -3.53 -0.66 10.19
C ARG A 17 -2.04 -0.87 10.47
N PHE A 18 -1.22 0.15 10.22
CA PHE A 18 0.24 0.10 10.35
C PHE A 18 0.79 0.87 11.56
N GLN A 19 -0.06 1.35 12.47
CA GLN A 19 0.36 2.20 13.59
C GLN A 19 1.33 1.48 14.55
N ALA A 20 1.20 0.16 14.67
CA ALA A 20 2.06 -0.68 15.51
C ALA A 20 3.15 -1.41 14.69
N ALA A 21 3.44 -0.97 13.47
CA ALA A 21 4.43 -1.62 12.63
C ALA A 21 5.85 -1.42 13.17
N ASP A 22 6.57 -2.52 13.39
CA ASP A 22 7.99 -2.55 13.70
C ASP A 22 8.76 -2.85 12.41
N TRP A 23 8.91 -1.82 11.56
CA TRP A 23 9.53 -1.97 10.25
C TRP A 23 10.94 -2.58 10.31
N PRO A 24 11.84 -2.17 11.22
CA PRO A 24 13.13 -2.84 11.37
C PRO A 24 13.02 -4.34 11.60
N ALA A 25 12.13 -4.78 12.51
CA ALA A 25 11.95 -6.21 12.78
C ALA A 25 11.34 -6.96 11.58
N TRP A 26 10.39 -6.35 10.87
CA TRP A 26 9.73 -6.99 9.73
C TRP A 26 10.65 -7.06 8.51
N LEU A 27 11.48 -6.03 8.29
CA LEU A 27 12.49 -6.04 7.23
C LEU A 27 13.61 -7.04 7.51
N ALA A 28 13.90 -7.36 8.77
CA ALA A 28 14.89 -8.39 9.12
C ALA A 28 14.47 -9.80 8.68
N SER A 29 13.17 -10.06 8.49
CA SER A 29 12.64 -11.32 7.96
C SER A 29 12.38 -11.30 6.45
N ALA A 30 12.77 -10.21 5.78
CA ALA A 30 12.48 -10.00 4.37
C ALA A 30 13.15 -11.06 3.48
N ARG A 31 12.41 -11.49 2.46
CA ARG A 31 12.89 -12.43 1.45
C ARG A 31 13.14 -11.67 0.16
N TRP A 32 14.38 -11.75 -0.32
CA TRP A 32 14.74 -11.18 -1.61
C TRP A 32 14.33 -12.13 -2.73
N GLN A 33 13.65 -11.59 -3.73
CA GLN A 33 13.29 -12.32 -4.93
C GLN A 33 14.43 -12.24 -5.97
N PRO A 34 14.46 -13.15 -6.96
CA PRO A 34 15.32 -13.01 -8.13
C PRO A 34 15.11 -11.68 -8.85
N ILE A 35 16.11 -11.28 -9.63
CA ILE A 35 15.98 -10.13 -10.53
C ILE A 35 15.07 -10.55 -11.68
N ASP A 36 14.10 -9.71 -12.03
CA ASP A 36 13.16 -9.97 -13.12
C ASP A 36 13.70 -9.53 -14.49
N ASP A 37 12.93 -9.79 -15.54
CA ASP A 37 13.32 -9.53 -16.92
C ASP A 37 13.43 -8.04 -17.27
N ILE A 38 12.89 -7.15 -16.42
CA ILE A 38 12.97 -5.69 -16.58
C ILE A 38 14.07 -5.07 -15.70
N GLY A 39 14.88 -5.89 -15.04
CA GLY A 39 15.99 -5.42 -14.20
C GLY A 39 15.55 -4.89 -12.84
N HIS A 40 14.36 -5.26 -12.39
CA HIS A 40 13.86 -4.99 -11.06
C HIS A 40 14.18 -6.15 -10.11
N ARG A 41 14.20 -5.84 -8.82
CA ARG A 41 14.45 -6.82 -7.77
C ARG A 41 13.38 -6.71 -6.70
N GLY A 42 12.58 -7.76 -6.59
CA GLY A 42 11.57 -7.89 -5.57
C GLY A 42 12.15 -8.15 -4.18
N MET A 43 11.44 -7.68 -3.16
CA MET A 43 11.61 -8.10 -1.77
C MET A 43 10.22 -8.23 -1.15
N SER A 44 9.96 -9.28 -0.38
CA SER A 44 8.70 -9.41 0.35
C SER A 44 8.91 -9.54 1.85
N ILE A 45 7.97 -9.01 2.62
CA ILE A 45 7.86 -9.22 4.06
C ILE A 45 6.51 -9.86 4.36
N THR A 46 6.47 -10.73 5.37
CA THR A 46 5.19 -11.21 5.91
C THR A 46 4.70 -10.23 6.95
N LEU A 47 3.48 -9.71 6.77
CA LEU A 47 2.81 -8.86 7.74
C LEU A 47 2.35 -9.73 8.92
N PRO A 48 2.83 -9.51 10.16
CA PRO A 48 2.51 -10.39 11.29
C PRO A 48 1.04 -10.37 11.72
N GLN A 49 0.27 -9.38 11.25
CA GLN A 49 -1.10 -9.13 11.67
C GLN A 49 -2.07 -10.14 11.06
N ASP A 50 -1.82 -10.57 9.82
CA ASP A 50 -2.70 -11.44 9.03
C ASP A 50 -1.95 -12.51 8.22
N ASN A 51 -0.62 -12.57 8.33
CA ASN A 51 0.27 -13.37 7.48
C ASN A 51 0.13 -13.04 5.98
N GLY A 52 -0.34 -11.84 5.64
CA GLY A 52 -0.27 -11.31 4.28
C GLY A 52 1.17 -11.06 3.86
N GLU A 53 1.42 -11.01 2.56
CA GLU A 53 2.71 -10.57 2.03
C GLU A 53 2.60 -9.12 1.57
N PHE A 54 3.62 -8.31 1.90
CA PHE A 54 3.81 -6.99 1.35
C PHE A 54 5.07 -7.02 0.50
N GLU A 55 4.94 -6.67 -0.77
CA GLU A 55 6.03 -6.70 -1.73
C GLU A 55 6.60 -5.29 -1.98
N PHE A 56 7.89 -5.26 -2.23
CA PHE A 56 8.63 -4.11 -2.70
C PHE A 56 9.20 -4.48 -4.05
N ASP A 57 8.92 -3.66 -5.06
CA ASP A 57 9.44 -3.84 -6.40
C ASP A 57 10.20 -2.57 -6.81
N MET A 58 11.48 -2.74 -7.15
CA MET A 58 12.40 -1.62 -7.33
C MET A 58 13.52 -1.95 -8.32
N PRO A 59 14.13 -0.94 -8.98
CA PRO A 59 15.24 -1.18 -9.89
C PRO A 59 16.43 -1.78 -9.15
N VAL A 60 17.04 -2.84 -9.69
CA VAL A 60 18.16 -3.54 -9.04
C VAL A 60 19.34 -2.61 -8.75
N ALA A 61 19.54 -1.59 -9.59
CA ALA A 61 20.60 -0.60 -9.43
C ALA A 61 20.52 0.20 -8.13
N TRP A 62 19.35 0.23 -7.47
CA TRP A 62 19.14 0.95 -6.22
C TRP A 62 19.42 0.07 -4.99
N VAL A 63 19.43 -1.25 -5.16
CA VAL A 63 19.66 -2.22 -4.08
C VAL A 63 21.16 -2.33 -3.82
N LYS A 64 21.59 -1.95 -2.62
CA LYS A 64 22.98 -2.11 -2.16
C LYS A 64 23.02 -3.11 -1.02
N ASN A 65 23.88 -4.13 -1.10
CA ASN A 65 24.06 -5.13 -0.03
C ASN A 65 22.76 -5.78 0.48
N ASN A 66 21.77 -5.97 -0.40
CA ASN A 66 20.45 -6.51 -0.03
C ASN A 66 19.76 -5.71 1.10
N THR A 67 19.91 -4.39 1.09
CA THR A 67 19.16 -3.50 1.97
C THR A 67 18.09 -2.74 1.19
N LEU A 68 16.99 -2.43 1.88
CA LEU A 68 15.94 -1.59 1.32
C LEU A 68 16.50 -0.18 1.05
N PRO A 69 16.30 0.39 -0.15
CA PRO A 69 16.71 1.75 -0.46
C PRO A 69 16.14 2.79 0.52
N PRO A 70 16.90 3.86 0.88
CA PRO A 70 16.44 4.86 1.85
C PRO A 70 15.10 5.52 1.49
N LEU A 71 14.85 5.76 0.20
CA LEU A 71 13.57 6.29 -0.30
C LEU A 71 12.39 5.40 0.10
N LEU A 72 12.53 4.09 -0.13
CA LEU A 72 11.50 3.10 0.18
C LEU A 72 11.30 2.98 1.69
N PHE A 73 12.39 3.06 2.47
CA PHE A 73 12.30 3.08 3.92
C PHE A 73 11.56 4.33 4.44
N ASP A 74 11.82 5.50 3.86
CA ASP A 74 11.11 6.75 4.21
C ASP A 74 9.59 6.63 3.93
N ILE A 75 9.21 6.11 2.76
CA ILE A 75 7.79 5.83 2.43
C ILE A 75 7.20 4.83 3.45
N LEU A 76 7.91 3.75 3.73
CA LEU A 76 7.45 2.68 4.62
C LEU A 76 7.16 3.20 6.04
N THR A 77 8.04 4.03 6.59
CA THR A 77 7.83 4.64 7.92
C THR A 77 6.61 5.56 7.98
N GLN A 78 6.12 6.05 6.83
CA GLN A 78 4.93 6.88 6.70
C GLN A 78 3.70 6.11 6.20
N LEU A 79 3.80 4.79 5.99
CA LEU A 79 2.75 3.99 5.36
C LEU A 79 1.41 4.05 6.11
N ASN A 80 1.44 4.17 7.44
CA ASN A 80 0.22 4.31 8.23
C ASN A 80 -0.59 5.57 7.86
N ASP A 81 0.09 6.69 7.66
CA ASP A 81 -0.56 7.96 7.32
C ASP A 81 -1.05 7.94 5.87
N ILE A 82 -0.26 7.36 4.96
CA ILE A 82 -0.64 7.15 3.56
C ILE A 82 -1.90 6.28 3.47
N ASP A 83 -1.91 5.14 4.15
CA ASP A 83 -3.07 4.23 4.17
C ASP A 83 -4.28 4.91 4.81
N ASN A 84 -4.12 5.64 5.91
CA ASN A 84 -5.22 6.40 6.52
C ASN A 84 -5.85 7.40 5.54
N ILE A 85 -5.06 8.12 4.75
CA ILE A 85 -5.57 9.03 3.71
C ILE A 85 -6.36 8.24 2.67
N MET A 86 -5.84 7.11 2.20
CA MET A 86 -6.52 6.24 1.23
C MET A 86 -7.87 5.74 1.76
N GLN A 87 -7.89 5.20 2.98
CA GLN A 87 -9.10 4.68 3.61
C GLN A 87 -10.15 5.77 3.84
N GLN A 88 -9.74 6.98 4.23
CA GLN A 88 -10.63 8.13 4.35
C GLN A 88 -11.19 8.60 2.99
N SER A 89 -10.36 8.62 1.96
CA SER A 89 -10.79 8.96 0.59
C SER A 89 -11.85 7.98 0.10
N CYS A 90 -11.61 6.68 0.29
CA CYS A 90 -12.58 5.62 -0.01
C CYS A 90 -13.87 5.77 0.80
N ARG A 91 -13.77 6.07 2.10
CA ARG A 91 -14.94 6.34 2.94
C ARG A 91 -15.80 7.45 2.34
N ARG A 92 -15.21 8.60 1.99
CA ARG A 92 -15.91 9.73 1.36
C ARG A 92 -16.61 9.33 0.07
N LEU A 93 -15.92 8.59 -0.81
CA LEU A 93 -16.50 8.10 -2.07
C LEU A 93 -17.73 7.19 -1.85
N THR A 94 -17.81 6.52 -0.70
CA THR A 94 -18.91 5.62 -0.36
C THR A 94 -20.05 6.22 0.45
N GLU A 95 -19.95 7.47 0.93
CA GLU A 95 -20.95 8.07 1.83
C GLU A 95 -22.38 8.08 1.26
N ARG A 96 -22.50 8.12 -0.08
CA ARG A 96 -23.78 8.08 -0.80
C ARG A 96 -24.30 6.68 -1.13
N HIS A 97 -23.51 5.64 -0.86
CA HIS A 97 -23.80 4.26 -1.24
C HIS A 97 -24.24 3.43 -0.02
N LYS A 98 -25.18 2.51 -0.19
CA LYS A 98 -25.59 1.60 0.89
C LYS A 98 -24.48 0.58 1.14
N ARG A 99 -24.20 0.26 2.41
CA ARG A 99 -23.17 -0.71 2.82
C ARG A 99 -23.20 -2.07 2.09
N HIS A 100 -24.38 -2.50 1.64
CA HIS A 100 -24.60 -3.76 0.93
C HIS A 100 -24.67 -3.61 -0.60
N SER A 101 -24.41 -2.42 -1.15
CA SER A 101 -24.42 -2.20 -2.59
C SER A 101 -23.07 -2.57 -3.19
N ARG A 102 -23.08 -3.03 -4.45
CA ARG A 102 -21.85 -3.36 -5.18
C ARG A 102 -20.93 -2.14 -5.31
N GLU A 103 -21.51 -0.95 -5.43
CA GLU A 103 -20.79 0.32 -5.51
C GLU A 103 -20.01 0.61 -4.22
N TYR A 104 -20.58 0.29 -3.06
CA TYR A 104 -19.88 0.43 -1.77
C TYR A 104 -18.66 -0.50 -1.70
N GLU A 105 -18.81 -1.74 -2.18
CA GLU A 105 -17.75 -2.74 -2.16
C GLU A 105 -16.55 -2.40 -3.08
N LEU A 106 -16.74 -1.54 -4.09
CA LEU A 106 -15.68 -1.09 -5.00
C LEU A 106 -14.57 -0.28 -4.33
N TYR A 107 -14.80 0.17 -3.10
CA TYR A 107 -13.88 1.05 -2.38
C TYR A 107 -13.37 0.43 -1.08
N LEU A 108 -13.79 -0.80 -0.76
CA LEU A 108 -13.26 -1.56 0.38
C LEU A 108 -11.97 -2.25 -0.03
N PHE A 109 -10.84 -1.57 0.20
CA PHE A 109 -9.52 -2.10 -0.12
C PHE A 109 -8.89 -2.82 1.08
N ASP A 110 -8.30 -3.96 0.78
CA ASP A 110 -7.34 -4.64 1.65
C ASP A 110 -6.09 -3.76 1.84
N PRO A 111 -5.18 -4.08 2.79
CA PRO A 111 -3.91 -3.38 2.88
C PRO A 111 -3.19 -3.38 1.52
N PRO A 112 -2.36 -2.37 1.21
CA PRO A 112 -1.64 -2.35 -0.06
C PRO A 112 -0.75 -3.58 -0.17
N ASP A 113 -0.76 -4.20 -1.35
CA ASP A 113 -0.08 -5.47 -1.63
C ASP A 113 1.38 -5.24 -2.07
N VAL A 114 1.62 -4.14 -2.79
CA VAL A 114 2.93 -3.84 -3.41
C VAL A 114 3.26 -2.36 -3.32
N LEU A 115 4.49 -2.04 -2.92
CA LEU A 115 5.13 -0.74 -3.13
C LEU A 115 6.11 -0.83 -4.31
N TYR A 116 5.74 -0.18 -5.40
CA TYR A 116 6.52 -0.18 -6.64
C TYR A 116 7.26 1.15 -6.80
N VAL A 117 8.50 1.09 -7.29
CA VAL A 117 9.24 2.28 -7.74
C VAL A 117 9.79 2.05 -9.14
N THR A 118 9.43 2.93 -10.07
CA THR A 118 9.97 2.93 -11.43
C THR A 118 11.30 3.68 -11.48
N GLN A 119 12.19 3.29 -12.38
CA GLN A 119 13.41 4.03 -12.66
C GLN A 119 13.07 5.41 -13.25
N GLY A 120 13.12 6.46 -12.42
CA GLY A 120 12.84 7.84 -12.81
C GLY A 120 11.35 8.23 -12.84
N GLY A 121 10.46 7.34 -12.41
CA GLY A 121 9.03 7.65 -12.28
C GLY A 121 8.57 7.74 -10.82
N VAL A 122 7.25 7.87 -10.66
CA VAL A 122 6.62 8.16 -9.38
C VAL A 122 6.38 6.86 -8.60
N PRO A 123 6.85 6.74 -7.34
CA PRO A 123 6.56 5.57 -6.52
C PRO A 123 5.06 5.41 -6.30
N TYR A 124 4.55 4.19 -6.21
CA TYR A 124 3.12 3.95 -6.00
C TYR A 124 2.83 2.69 -5.18
N LEU A 125 1.64 2.68 -4.57
CA LEU A 125 1.09 1.53 -3.87
C LEU A 125 -0.07 0.93 -4.68
N ASP A 126 -0.06 -0.38 -4.87
CA ASP A 126 -1.22 -1.09 -5.43
C ASP A 126 -2.08 -1.68 -4.31
N TYR A 127 -3.40 -1.47 -4.42
CA TYR A 127 -4.43 -1.90 -3.49
C TYR A 127 -5.43 -2.80 -4.22
N THR A 128 -5.90 -3.86 -3.55
CA THR A 128 -6.94 -4.75 -4.08
C THR A 128 -8.23 -4.63 -3.28
N ALA A 129 -9.36 -4.48 -3.97
CA ALA A 129 -10.67 -4.41 -3.34
C ALA A 129 -11.14 -5.81 -2.90
N THR A 130 -11.45 -5.96 -1.62
CA THR A 130 -11.68 -7.23 -0.92
C THR A 130 -12.75 -8.13 -1.56
N ARG A 131 -13.74 -7.55 -2.25
CA ARG A 131 -14.94 -8.27 -2.71
C ARG A 131 -15.15 -8.33 -4.21
N VAL A 132 -14.51 -7.44 -4.96
CA VAL A 132 -14.85 -7.21 -6.38
C VAL A 132 -13.66 -7.31 -7.32
N ASN A 133 -12.53 -7.88 -6.85
CA ASN A 133 -11.30 -8.10 -7.61
C ASN A 133 -10.92 -6.88 -8.48
N LYS A 134 -10.98 -5.70 -7.86
CA LYS A 134 -10.67 -4.43 -8.49
C LYS A 134 -9.38 -3.90 -7.87
N SER A 135 -8.39 -3.61 -8.69
CA SER A 135 -7.17 -2.95 -8.23
C SER A 135 -7.30 -1.43 -8.27
N PHE A 136 -6.52 -0.76 -7.42
CA PHE A 136 -6.34 0.67 -7.40
C PHE A 136 -4.88 1.01 -7.15
N ARG A 137 -4.39 2.06 -7.81
CA ARG A 137 -3.02 2.54 -7.67
C ARG A 137 -3.00 3.92 -7.04
N ALA A 138 -2.27 4.06 -5.94
CA ALA A 138 -2.02 5.34 -5.28
C ALA A 138 -0.59 5.80 -5.59
N TYR A 139 -0.46 6.87 -6.39
CA TYR A 139 0.84 7.45 -6.72
C TYR A 139 1.32 8.37 -5.59
N LEU A 140 2.60 8.33 -5.26
CA LEU A 140 3.14 8.99 -4.08
C LEU A 140 4.08 10.13 -4.47
N LYS A 141 3.86 11.31 -3.89
CA LYS A 141 4.76 12.45 -4.05
C LYS A 141 5.08 13.06 -2.69
N GLN A 142 6.37 13.35 -2.49
CA GLN A 142 6.82 14.01 -1.27
C GLN A 142 6.49 15.51 -1.32
N SER A 143 5.92 16.04 -0.24
CA SER A 143 5.64 17.47 -0.04
C SER A 143 5.86 17.83 1.42
N GLY A 144 6.75 18.78 1.71
CA GLY A 144 7.02 19.22 3.08
C GLY A 144 7.50 18.10 4.02
N GLY A 145 8.27 17.14 3.50
CA GLY A 145 8.75 15.98 4.25
C GLY A 145 7.72 14.85 4.45
N LYS A 146 6.50 15.01 3.93
CA LYS A 146 5.45 13.98 3.98
C LYS A 146 5.22 13.35 2.62
N TRP A 147 4.98 12.05 2.59
CA TRP A 147 4.50 11.35 1.40
C TRP A 147 2.99 11.44 1.30
N LEU A 148 2.50 11.99 0.18
CA LEU A 148 1.07 12.17 -0.07
C LEU A 148 0.62 11.30 -1.25
N PRO A 149 -0.52 10.59 -1.13
CA PRO A 149 -1.07 9.79 -2.22
C PRO A 149 -1.94 10.61 -3.20
N TYR A 150 -1.86 10.25 -4.48
CA TYR A 150 -2.55 10.86 -5.62
C TYR A 150 -3.22 9.80 -6.51
N TYR A 151 -4.30 10.21 -7.18
CA TYR A 151 -5.09 9.37 -8.08
C TYR A 151 -4.41 9.15 -9.44
N ASP A 152 -3.45 10.01 -9.79
CA ASP A 152 -2.81 10.06 -11.10
C ASP A 152 -1.29 10.14 -10.98
N GLU A 153 -0.60 9.58 -11.97
CA GLU A 153 0.87 9.54 -12.03
C GLU A 153 1.50 10.94 -12.09
N ALA A 154 0.82 11.91 -12.71
CA ALA A 154 1.28 13.30 -12.73
C ALA A 154 1.16 14.00 -11.36
N CYS A 155 0.56 13.34 -10.36
CA CYS A 155 0.31 13.84 -9.02
C CYS A 155 -0.40 15.20 -9.02
N THR A 156 -1.48 15.30 -9.80
CA THR A 156 -2.31 16.51 -9.89
C THR A 156 -3.62 16.39 -9.10
N LYS A 157 -4.03 15.17 -8.74
CA LYS A 157 -5.29 14.88 -8.03
C LYS A 157 -5.00 14.18 -6.69
N PRO A 158 -4.85 14.93 -5.59
CA PRO A 158 -4.54 14.35 -4.28
C PRO A 158 -5.72 13.52 -3.73
N LEU A 159 -5.42 12.41 -3.05
CA LEU A 159 -6.44 11.62 -2.35
C LEU A 159 -6.95 12.31 -1.08
N ALA A 160 -6.11 13.17 -0.50
CA ALA A 160 -6.41 13.97 0.67
C ALA A 160 -7.32 15.19 0.37
N ALA A 161 -7.81 15.36 -0.86
CA ALA A 161 -8.66 16.50 -1.21
C ALA A 161 -9.94 16.52 -0.36
N ASP A 162 -10.27 17.73 0.12
CA ASP A 162 -11.54 18.11 0.75
C ASP A 162 -12.72 17.98 -0.22
#